data_AF-A0A970P7K2-F1
#
_entry.id   AF-A0A970P7K2-F1
#
_cell.length_a   1.000
_cell.length_b   1.000
_cell.length_c   1.000
_cell.angle_alpha   90.00
_cell.angle_beta   90.00
_cell.angle_gamma   90.00
#
_symmetry.space_group_name_H-M   'P 1'
#
loop_
_entity.id
_entity.type
_entity.pdbx_description
1 polymer ?
#
loop_
_entity_poly.entity_id
_entity_poly.type
_entity_poly.pdbx_seq_one_letter_code
_entity_poly.pdbx_strand_id
1 'polypeptide(L)'
;MKKAILTVMALSLATTALAQGQNLLVNPGFEEWVDDVPVGWASNGNPLTRSDDAHSGQAALRIVAEGEHNRADVFQAEKTDLQPDTQYLASVWAKGKGRLRIQLSQYDPAWVGGCSMLHADLTEEWTEYRFFYGAVGDEIKSIRFDLYLGDVGAWAVIDDVSFTAI
;
A
#
# COMPACT_ATOMS: atom_id res chain seq x y z
N MET A 1 -36.10 -17.39 47.64
CA MET A 1 -35.20 -16.43 46.96
C MET A 1 -35.13 -16.80 45.49
N LYS A 2 -35.75 -16.02 44.59
CA LYS A 2 -35.81 -16.31 43.15
C LYS A 2 -34.52 -15.79 42.49
N LYS A 3 -33.77 -16.66 41.83
CA LYS A 3 -32.56 -16.30 41.07
C LYS A 3 -32.98 -15.57 39.78
N ALA A 4 -32.50 -14.34 39.61
CA ALA A 4 -32.65 -13.60 38.36
C ALA A 4 -31.63 -14.14 37.34
N ILE A 5 -32.09 -14.53 36.16
CA ILE A 5 -31.25 -14.91 35.03
C ILE A 5 -30.96 -13.62 34.25
N LEU A 6 -29.68 -13.24 34.17
CA LEU A 6 -29.22 -12.14 33.33
C LEU A 6 -28.97 -12.71 31.92
N THR A 7 -29.82 -12.35 30.95
CA THR A 7 -29.56 -12.64 29.54
C THR A 7 -28.63 -11.56 28.99
N VAL A 8 -27.38 -11.92 28.71
CA VAL A 8 -26.46 -11.07 27.95
C VAL A 8 -26.80 -11.24 26.46
N MET A 9 -27.39 -10.22 25.84
CA MET A 9 -27.45 -10.13 24.38
C MET A 9 -26.06 -9.75 23.88
N ALA A 10 -25.37 -10.69 23.23
CA ALA A 10 -24.17 -10.40 22.46
C ALA A 10 -24.59 -9.67 21.17
N LEU A 11 -24.22 -8.40 21.06
CA LEU A 11 -24.35 -7.63 19.83
C LEU A 11 -23.20 -8.04 18.89
N SER A 12 -23.45 -8.96 17.96
CA SER A 12 -22.49 -9.31 16.92
C SER A 12 -22.33 -8.14 15.95
N LEU A 13 -21.18 -7.45 15.99
CA LEU A 13 -20.76 -6.59 14.89
C LEU A 13 -20.56 -7.49 13.66
N ALA A 14 -21.47 -7.40 12.70
CA ALA A 14 -21.25 -8.01 11.40
C ALA A 14 -20.21 -7.17 10.65
N THR A 15 -18.96 -7.63 10.64
CA THR A 15 -17.96 -7.16 9.69
C THR A 15 -18.36 -7.68 8.31
N THR A 16 -18.92 -6.81 7.47
CA THR A 16 -19.07 -7.11 6.04
C THR A 16 -17.67 -7.20 5.43
N ALA A 17 -17.19 -8.42 5.25
CA ALA A 17 -16.05 -8.69 4.38
C ALA A 17 -16.47 -8.30 2.97
N LEU A 18 -15.97 -7.18 2.46
CA LEU A 18 -16.06 -6.88 1.04
C LEU A 18 -15.31 -7.99 0.30
N ALA A 19 -15.95 -8.60 -0.70
CA ALA A 19 -15.24 -9.47 -1.61
C ALA A 19 -14.21 -8.62 -2.36
N GLN A 20 -12.95 -8.61 -1.90
CA GLN A 20 -11.90 -7.85 -2.56
C GLN A 20 -11.59 -8.49 -3.91
N GLY A 21 -11.54 -7.65 -4.96
CA GLY A 21 -11.11 -8.09 -6.28
C GLY A 21 -9.67 -8.61 -6.28
N GLN A 22 -9.23 -9.19 -7.40
CA GLN A 22 -7.85 -9.60 -7.59
C GLN A 22 -6.93 -8.37 -7.47
N ASN A 23 -5.82 -8.51 -6.74
CA ASN A 23 -4.80 -7.48 -6.64
C ASN A 23 -4.18 -7.24 -8.02
N LEU A 24 -4.17 -5.98 -8.45
CA LEU A 24 -3.70 -5.57 -9.78
C LEU A 24 -2.19 -5.31 -9.81
N LEU A 25 -1.52 -5.33 -8.66
CA LEU A 25 -0.08 -5.13 -8.55
C LEU A 25 0.65 -6.47 -8.69
N VAL A 26 1.83 -6.42 -9.29
CA VAL A 26 2.75 -7.57 -9.39
C VAL A 26 3.54 -7.69 -8.10
N ASN A 27 3.70 -8.92 -7.61
CA ASN A 27 4.47 -9.25 -6.41
C ASN A 27 4.16 -8.31 -5.21
N PRO A 28 2.88 -8.20 -4.81
CA PRO A 28 2.44 -7.23 -3.81
C PRO A 28 2.98 -7.48 -2.39
N GLY A 29 3.30 -8.74 -2.08
CA GLY A 29 3.91 -9.16 -0.81
C GLY A 29 5.42 -9.32 -0.88
N PHE A 30 6.09 -8.86 -1.95
CA PHE A 30 7.55 -8.88 -2.08
C PHE A 30 8.20 -10.26 -1.86
N GLU A 31 7.56 -11.35 -2.30
CA GLU A 31 8.09 -12.71 -2.12
C GLU A 31 9.11 -13.09 -3.21
N GLU A 32 9.04 -12.44 -4.37
CA GLU A 32 9.91 -12.73 -5.51
C GLU A 32 10.99 -11.65 -5.70
N TRP A 33 12.25 -12.04 -5.76
CA TRP A 33 13.41 -11.14 -5.90
C TRP A 33 14.38 -11.63 -6.97
N VAL A 34 14.92 -10.70 -7.76
CA VAL A 34 15.98 -10.94 -8.75
C VAL A 34 17.00 -9.82 -8.62
N ASP A 35 18.29 -10.17 -8.49
CA ASP A 35 19.40 -9.22 -8.37
C ASP A 35 19.15 -8.13 -7.29
N ASP A 36 18.69 -8.55 -6.11
CA ASP A 36 18.34 -7.69 -4.97
C ASP A 36 17.23 -6.65 -5.24
N VAL A 37 16.41 -6.87 -6.26
CA VAL A 37 15.23 -6.06 -6.59
C VAL A 37 13.97 -6.91 -6.52
N PRO A 38 12.89 -6.48 -5.84
CA PRO A 38 11.62 -7.19 -5.86
C PRO A 38 11.03 -7.15 -7.26
N VAL A 39 10.62 -8.29 -7.79
CA VAL A 39 10.05 -8.40 -9.14
C VAL A 39 8.87 -7.44 -9.29
N GLY A 40 8.87 -6.63 -10.36
CA GLY A 40 7.80 -5.66 -10.64
C GLY A 40 7.92 -4.31 -9.92
N TRP A 41 8.94 -4.12 -9.07
CA TRP A 41 9.16 -2.89 -8.32
C TRP A 41 10.50 -2.24 -8.69
N ALA A 42 10.56 -0.91 -8.59
CA ALA A 42 11.74 -0.12 -8.86
C ALA A 42 11.83 1.07 -7.91
N SER A 43 12.99 1.73 -7.86
CA SER A 43 13.22 2.90 -7.02
C SER A 43 13.94 4.00 -7.78
N ASN A 44 13.79 5.25 -7.31
CA ASN A 44 14.57 6.38 -7.80
C ASN A 44 15.81 6.59 -6.93
N GLY A 45 16.79 5.70 -7.08
CA GLY A 45 18.13 5.84 -6.46
C GLY A 45 18.22 5.41 -5.00
N ASN A 46 17.17 4.80 -4.45
CA ASN A 46 17.17 4.25 -3.09
C ASN A 46 17.39 2.73 -3.13
N PRO A 47 18.23 2.15 -2.25
CA PRO A 47 18.36 0.70 -2.18
C PRO A 47 17.02 0.08 -1.75
N LEU A 48 16.58 -0.93 -2.49
CA LEU A 48 15.46 -1.79 -2.11
C LEU A 48 16.05 -2.94 -1.30
N THR A 49 15.66 -3.08 -0.04
CA THR A 49 16.25 -4.09 0.85
C THR A 49 15.20 -5.12 1.20
N ARG A 50 15.53 -6.40 1.06
CA ARG A 50 14.67 -7.50 1.51
C ARG A 50 14.69 -7.57 3.05
N SER A 51 13.52 -7.75 3.65
CA SER A 51 13.32 -8.02 5.07
C SER A 51 12.70 -9.40 5.25
N ASP A 52 13.11 -10.15 6.27
CA ASP A 52 12.47 -11.39 6.71
C ASP A 52 11.41 -11.17 7.81
N ASP A 53 11.40 -9.97 8.40
CA ASP A 53 10.34 -9.47 9.27
C ASP A 53 9.15 -9.02 8.41
N ALA A 54 8.37 -9.99 7.94
CA ALA A 54 7.24 -9.80 7.04
C ALA A 54 5.90 -9.79 7.80
N HIS A 55 4.88 -9.12 7.23
CA HIS A 55 3.53 -9.14 7.77
C HIS A 55 2.83 -10.45 7.41
N SER A 56 2.99 -10.88 6.16
CA SER A 56 2.60 -12.19 5.68
C SER A 56 3.77 -12.84 4.91
N GLY A 57 3.67 -14.13 4.59
CA GLY A 57 4.72 -14.80 3.80
C GLY A 57 6.09 -14.89 4.50
N GLN A 58 7.16 -14.67 3.74
CA GLN A 58 8.56 -14.81 4.16
C GLN A 58 9.43 -13.60 3.85
N ALA A 59 8.91 -12.62 3.10
CA ALA A 59 9.67 -11.47 2.69
C ALA A 59 8.83 -10.21 2.73
N ALA A 60 9.48 -9.09 3.03
CA ALA A 60 8.89 -7.76 2.95
C ALA A 60 9.92 -6.79 2.36
N LEU A 61 9.46 -5.63 1.94
CA LEU A 61 10.31 -4.54 1.48
C LEU A 61 10.71 -3.64 2.66
N ARG A 62 12.00 -3.49 2.90
CA ARG A 62 12.55 -2.46 3.77
C ARG A 62 13.07 -1.29 2.94
N ILE A 63 12.62 -0.09 3.31
CA ILE A 63 13.09 1.19 2.77
C ILE A 63 13.59 2.10 3.89
N VAL A 64 14.60 2.91 3.59
CA VAL A 64 15.16 3.87 4.53
C VAL A 64 15.40 5.18 3.80
N ALA A 65 15.00 6.30 4.39
CA ALA A 65 15.29 7.63 3.89
C ALA A 65 16.64 8.10 4.45
N GLU A 66 17.72 7.81 3.71
CA GLU A 66 19.11 8.13 4.06
C GLU A 66 19.84 8.84 2.90
N GLY A 67 20.93 9.56 3.21
CA GLY A 67 21.78 10.21 2.22
C GLY A 67 21.33 11.63 1.82
N GLU A 68 21.79 12.10 0.65
CA GLU A 68 21.43 13.43 0.09
C GLU A 68 19.96 13.54 -0.33
N HIS A 69 19.31 12.41 -0.55
CA HIS A 69 17.89 12.31 -0.82
C HIS A 69 17.18 12.05 0.50
N ASN A 70 16.64 13.10 1.12
CA ASN A 70 15.85 13.04 2.37
C ASN A 70 14.51 12.27 2.23
N ARG A 71 14.43 11.32 1.28
CA ARG A 71 13.26 10.53 0.96
C ARG A 71 13.65 9.22 0.28
N ALA A 72 12.92 8.15 0.59
CA ALA A 72 12.88 6.95 -0.24
C ALA A 72 11.67 7.01 -1.19
N ASP A 73 11.86 6.57 -2.43
CA ASP A 73 10.82 6.50 -3.47
C ASP A 73 10.90 5.14 -4.15
N VAL A 74 9.82 4.36 -4.02
CA VAL A 74 9.65 3.02 -4.57
C VAL A 74 8.32 2.95 -5.28
N PHE A 75 8.25 2.27 -6.42
CA PHE A 75 7.05 2.23 -7.25
C PHE A 75 6.91 0.93 -8.03
N GLN A 76 5.67 0.58 -8.37
CA GLN A 76 5.36 -0.47 -9.34
C GLN A 76 5.91 -0.02 -10.71
N ALA A 77 6.80 -0.81 -11.30
CA ALA A 77 7.59 -0.39 -12.46
C ALA A 77 6.73 -0.15 -13.70
N GLU A 78 5.71 -0.98 -13.89
CA GLU A 78 4.69 -0.84 -14.92
C GLU A 78 3.50 -0.03 -14.39
N LYS A 79 2.72 0.51 -15.32
CA LYS A 79 1.45 1.16 -14.97
C LYS A 79 0.37 0.11 -14.81
N THR A 80 -0.59 0.38 -13.94
CA THR A 80 -1.79 -0.44 -13.77
C THR A 80 -2.94 0.20 -14.49
N ASP A 81 -3.52 -0.50 -15.46
CA ASP A 81 -4.67 -0.04 -16.22
C ASP A 81 -5.92 0.04 -15.33
N LEU A 82 -6.70 1.09 -15.55
CA LEU A 82 -7.97 1.32 -14.88
C LEU A 82 -9.12 0.90 -15.79
N GLN A 83 -10.18 0.40 -15.16
CA GLN A 83 -11.47 0.22 -15.78
C GLN A 83 -12.28 1.52 -15.60
N PRO A 84 -12.97 1.99 -16.65
CA PRO A 84 -13.90 3.12 -16.52
C PRO A 84 -14.94 2.86 -15.43
N ASP A 85 -15.40 3.93 -14.78
CA ASP A 85 -16.48 3.91 -13.78
C ASP A 85 -16.29 2.89 -12.64
N THR A 86 -15.04 2.60 -12.28
CA THR A 86 -14.68 1.60 -11.27
C THR A 86 -14.09 2.26 -10.03
N GLN A 87 -14.54 1.80 -8.86
CA GLN A 87 -13.93 2.19 -7.59
C GLN A 87 -12.85 1.18 -7.20
N TYR A 88 -11.78 1.69 -6.63
CA TYR A 88 -10.64 0.93 -6.16
C TYR A 88 -10.35 1.21 -4.69
N LEU A 89 -9.71 0.25 -4.05
CA LEU A 89 -9.10 0.38 -2.74
C LEU A 89 -7.59 0.19 -2.88
N ALA A 90 -6.83 1.20 -2.46
CA ALA A 90 -5.39 1.10 -2.30
C ALA A 90 -5.08 0.84 -0.82
N SER A 91 -4.24 -0.14 -0.50
CA SER A 91 -3.75 -0.37 0.86
C SER A 91 -2.31 -0.85 0.91
N VAL A 92 -1.70 -0.69 2.08
CA VAL A 92 -0.35 -1.16 2.41
C VAL A 92 -0.34 -1.58 3.87
N TRP A 93 0.26 -2.72 4.19
CA TRP A 93 0.70 -3.00 5.56
C TRP A 93 2.09 -2.44 5.75
N ALA A 94 2.28 -1.63 6.79
CA ALA A 94 3.58 -1.07 7.11
C ALA A 94 3.81 -0.93 8.61
N LYS A 95 5.08 -0.97 8.99
CA LYS A 95 5.58 -0.51 10.28
C LYS A 95 6.87 0.28 10.09
N GLY A 96 7.17 1.19 11.00
CA GLY A 96 8.40 1.97 10.98
C GLY A 96 8.29 3.32 11.67
N LYS A 97 9.13 4.25 11.23
CA LYS A 97 9.24 5.61 11.75
C LYS A 97 9.30 6.60 10.58
N GLY A 98 8.56 7.69 10.71
CA GLY A 98 8.47 8.75 9.70
C GLY A 98 7.09 8.79 9.06
N ARG A 99 6.98 9.48 7.94
CA ARG A 99 5.72 9.62 7.21
C ARG A 99 5.76 8.86 5.90
N LEU A 100 4.87 7.86 5.77
CA LEU A 100 4.61 7.17 4.53
C LEU A 100 3.60 7.97 3.71
N ARG A 101 3.83 8.05 2.39
CA ARG A 101 2.86 8.51 1.42
C ARG A 101 2.59 7.41 0.40
N ILE A 102 1.35 6.97 0.33
CA ILE A 102 0.83 6.11 -0.73
C ILE A 102 0.27 7.03 -1.80
N GLN A 103 0.80 6.95 -3.02
CA GLN A 103 0.40 7.83 -4.13
C GLN A 103 0.04 7.00 -5.35
N LEU A 104 -1.05 7.37 -6.02
CA LEU A 104 -1.45 6.87 -7.32
C LEU A 104 -1.21 7.98 -8.34
N SER A 105 -0.10 7.92 -9.05
CA SER A 105 0.25 8.87 -10.12
C SER A 105 -0.55 8.56 -11.39
N GLN A 106 -1.20 9.54 -11.99
CA GLN A 106 -2.21 9.32 -13.03
C GLN A 106 -1.68 9.54 -14.47
N TYR A 107 -2.15 8.73 -15.43
CA TYR A 107 -1.67 8.74 -16.82
C TYR A 107 -2.80 8.57 -17.86
N ASP A 108 -2.64 9.25 -19.00
CA ASP A 108 -3.36 9.04 -20.27
C ASP A 108 -2.55 9.60 -21.46
N PRO A 109 -1.93 8.74 -22.30
CA PRO A 109 -1.00 7.69 -21.88
C PRO A 109 0.27 8.27 -21.18
N ALA A 110 0.48 9.58 -21.30
CA ALA A 110 1.52 10.34 -20.62
C ALA A 110 1.06 10.76 -19.22
N TRP A 111 1.99 11.21 -18.38
CA TRP A 111 1.64 11.72 -17.05
C TRP A 111 0.74 12.95 -17.19
N VAL A 112 -0.41 12.93 -16.52
CA VAL A 112 -1.41 14.01 -16.65
C VAL A 112 -1.26 15.10 -15.58
N GLY A 113 -0.21 15.06 -14.75
CA GLY A 113 0.02 16.04 -13.69
C GLY A 113 -0.72 15.75 -12.38
N GLY A 114 -1.65 14.79 -12.39
CA GLY A 114 -2.52 14.44 -11.27
C GLY A 114 -2.01 13.27 -10.43
N CYS A 115 -2.42 13.25 -9.16
CA CYS A 115 -2.30 12.09 -8.30
C CYS A 115 -3.36 12.08 -7.20
N SER A 116 -3.69 10.90 -6.69
CA SER A 116 -4.43 10.71 -5.45
C SER A 116 -3.50 10.12 -4.40
N MET A 117 -3.60 10.56 -3.14
CA MET A 117 -2.64 10.15 -2.13
C MET A 117 -3.21 10.09 -0.71
N LEU A 118 -2.59 9.22 0.09
CA LEU A 118 -2.70 9.19 1.54
C LEU A 118 -1.34 9.52 2.15
N HIS A 119 -1.32 10.40 3.16
CA HIS A 119 -0.18 10.55 4.05
C HIS A 119 -0.51 9.90 5.39
N ALA A 120 0.41 9.11 5.92
CA ALA A 120 0.24 8.42 7.18
C ALA A 120 1.54 8.47 8.00
N ASP A 121 1.40 8.80 9.28
CA ASP A 121 2.50 8.66 10.22
C ASP A 121 2.63 7.18 10.61
N LEU A 122 3.84 6.63 10.47
CA LEU A 122 4.11 5.22 10.73
C LEU A 122 4.11 4.93 12.24
N THR A 123 3.74 3.69 12.58
CA THR A 123 3.92 3.14 13.93
C THR A 123 4.90 1.97 13.87
N GLU A 124 5.51 1.60 15.00
CA GLU A 124 6.42 0.45 15.05
C GLU A 124 5.70 -0.90 15.01
N GLU A 125 4.36 -0.90 15.04
CA GLU A 125 3.52 -2.08 14.86
C GLU A 125 2.93 -2.14 13.46
N TRP A 126 2.70 -3.36 12.96
CA TRP A 126 2.04 -3.57 11.68
C TRP A 126 0.65 -2.91 11.67
N THR A 127 0.48 -1.94 10.77
CA THR A 127 -0.75 -1.19 10.59
C THR A 127 -1.12 -1.16 9.12
N GLU A 128 -2.39 -1.41 8.82
CA GLU A 128 -2.92 -1.22 7.46
C GLU A 128 -3.25 0.25 7.22
N TYR A 129 -2.65 0.83 6.18
CA TYR A 129 -2.96 2.17 5.69
C TYR A 129 -3.67 2.06 4.36
N ARG A 130 -4.84 2.67 4.23
CA ARG A 130 -5.67 2.51 3.02
C ARG A 130 -6.53 3.71 2.71
N PHE A 131 -6.85 3.87 1.43
CA PHE A 131 -7.78 4.90 0.96
C PHE A 131 -8.50 4.45 -0.31
N PHE A 132 -9.69 4.98 -0.52
CA PHE A 132 -10.45 4.73 -1.75
C PHE A 132 -9.93 5.61 -2.89
N TYR A 133 -9.87 5.03 -4.08
CA TYR A 133 -9.59 5.72 -5.31
C TYR A 133 -10.76 5.49 -6.28
N GLY A 134 -11.47 6.55 -6.65
CA GLY A 134 -12.46 6.47 -7.72
C GLY A 134 -11.78 6.81 -9.04
N ALA A 135 -11.83 5.92 -10.02
CA ALA A 135 -11.57 6.32 -11.40
C ALA A 135 -12.74 7.21 -11.82
N VAL A 136 -12.55 8.53 -11.77
CA VAL A 136 -13.58 9.49 -12.17
C VAL A 136 -13.56 9.59 -13.69
N GLY A 137 -14.42 8.82 -14.36
CA GLY A 137 -14.63 8.87 -15.80
C GLY A 137 -13.45 8.40 -16.66
N ASP A 138 -13.51 8.75 -17.94
CA ASP A 138 -12.64 8.16 -18.98
C ASP A 138 -11.27 8.85 -19.10
N GLU A 139 -10.99 9.87 -18.30
CA GLU A 139 -9.84 10.77 -18.48
C GLU A 139 -8.51 10.18 -17.98
N ILE A 140 -8.56 9.22 -17.05
CA ILE A 140 -7.38 8.54 -16.52
C ILE A 140 -7.42 7.08 -16.96
N LYS A 141 -6.41 6.63 -17.71
CA LYS A 141 -6.34 5.27 -18.25
C LYS A 141 -5.53 4.32 -17.38
N SER A 142 -4.53 4.83 -16.68
CA SER A 142 -3.68 4.02 -15.82
C SER A 142 -3.10 4.82 -14.66
N ILE A 143 -2.66 4.10 -13.63
CA ILE A 143 -1.90 4.66 -12.52
C ILE A 143 -0.52 4.04 -12.41
N ARG A 144 0.39 4.74 -11.74
CA ARG A 144 1.55 4.11 -11.10
C ARG A 144 1.35 4.14 -9.59
N PHE A 145 1.61 3.02 -8.94
CA PHE A 145 1.52 2.91 -7.48
C PHE A 145 2.89 3.27 -6.90
N ASP A 146 2.96 4.40 -6.20
CA ASP A 146 4.19 4.95 -5.65
C ASP A 146 4.11 4.98 -4.11
N LEU A 147 5.23 4.61 -3.47
CA LEU A 147 5.45 4.63 -2.04
C LEU A 147 6.60 5.59 -1.75
N TYR A 148 6.30 6.64 -0.99
CA TYR A 148 7.31 7.60 -0.56
C TYR A 148 7.46 7.56 0.95
N LEU A 149 8.69 7.50 1.42
CA LEU A 149 9.02 7.68 2.81
C LEU A 149 9.80 8.98 2.95
N GLY A 150 9.25 9.94 3.68
CA GLY A 150 9.91 11.21 3.95
C GLY A 150 10.63 11.24 5.29
N ASP A 151 11.51 12.23 5.44
CA ASP A 151 12.30 12.60 6.63
C ASP A 151 13.61 11.82 6.78
N VAL A 152 14.69 12.55 7.07
CA VAL A 152 16.02 11.96 7.28
C VAL A 152 15.98 11.02 8.48
N GLY A 153 16.41 9.77 8.27
CA GLY A 153 16.43 8.74 9.30
C GLY A 153 15.07 8.07 9.52
N ALA A 154 14.09 8.31 8.64
CA ALA A 154 12.88 7.51 8.55
C ALA A 154 13.20 6.13 7.97
N TRP A 155 12.48 5.11 8.43
CA TRP A 155 12.54 3.75 7.89
C TRP A 155 11.16 3.13 7.89
N ALA A 156 10.90 2.22 6.95
CA ALA A 156 9.69 1.43 6.91
C ALA A 156 10.00 0.01 6.49
N VAL A 157 9.28 -0.94 7.06
CA VAL A 157 9.09 -2.28 6.50
C VAL A 157 7.65 -2.33 5.99
N ILE A 158 7.51 -2.72 4.72
CA ILE A 158 6.30 -2.60 3.92
C ILE A 158 6.01 -3.97 3.33
N ASP A 159 4.74 -4.37 3.40
CA ASP A 159 4.27 -5.66 2.93
C ASP A 159 2.80 -5.59 2.50
N ASP A 160 2.32 -6.65 1.85
CA ASP A 160 0.92 -6.84 1.45
C ASP A 160 0.29 -5.61 0.78
N VAL A 161 1.01 -5.02 -0.20
CA VAL A 161 0.52 -3.85 -0.92
C VAL A 161 -0.66 -4.24 -1.81
N SER A 162 -1.75 -3.49 -1.77
CA SER A 162 -2.96 -3.82 -2.50
C SER A 162 -3.45 -2.67 -3.36
N PHE A 163 -3.86 -3.00 -4.58
CA PHE A 163 -4.72 -2.16 -5.40
C PHE A 163 -5.77 -3.03 -6.08
N THR A 164 -7.01 -2.94 -5.62
CA THR A 164 -8.11 -3.83 -6.04
C THR A 164 -9.35 -3.04 -6.41
N ALA A 165 -10.09 -3.48 -7.43
CA ALA A 165 -11.45 -3.01 -7.68
C ALA A 165 -12.40 -3.50 -6.57
N ILE A 166 -13.41 -2.69 -6.22
CA ILE A 166 -14.41 -2.97 -5.16
C ILE A 166 -15.84 -2.71 -5.61
#